data_AF-W2T6U0-F1
#
_entry.id   AF-W2T6U0-F1
#
_cell.length_a   1.000
_cell.length_b   1.000
_cell.length_c   1.000
_cell.angle_alpha   90.00
_cell.angle_beta   90.00
_cell.angle_gamma   90.00
#
_symmetry.space_group_name_H-M   'P 1'
#
loop_
_entity.id
_entity.type
_entity.pdbx_description
1 polymer ?
#
loop_
_entity_poly.entity_id
_entity_poly.type
_entity_poly.pdbx_seq_one_letter_code
_entity_poly.pdbx_strand_id
1 'polypeptide(L)'
;MHPNMEQMVVESRETLAEPQCCGQRHGKIHEVTGHKFTATLFHQPTFCSHCKEFIFGFGKQGYQCKKCKVAVHKRCHKDVMWGCPHNKEDNNHTNQFNVDAPHHFSARTFHRPTFCNHCGSLLYGLKKQGLQCSDCNVTVHKRCQLNVANICGLDTKQAATEISRLREAQNQDDQ
;
A
#
# COMPACT_ATOMS: atom_id res chain seq x y z
N MET A 1 38.47 36.94 -23.84
CA MET A 1 39.46 36.96 -22.74
C MET A 1 38.71 36.75 -21.45
N HIS A 2 38.57 35.50 -21.01
CA HIS A 2 38.02 35.19 -19.69
C HIS A 2 39.13 35.37 -18.64
N PRO A 3 38.80 36.00 -17.51
CA PRO A 3 39.26 35.52 -16.21
C PRO A 3 38.10 35.55 -15.21
N ASN A 4 38.08 34.92 -14.04
CA ASN A 4 38.78 33.80 -13.44
C ASN A 4 37.93 33.44 -12.19
N MET A 5 38.03 32.20 -11.75
CA MET A 5 37.35 31.54 -10.64
C MET A 5 37.75 32.05 -9.23
N GLU A 6 36.83 31.82 -8.26
CA GLU A 6 37.01 31.77 -6.78
C GLU A 6 37.18 33.11 -6.01
N GLN A 7 36.49 33.45 -4.90
CA GLN A 7 35.88 32.72 -3.76
C GLN A 7 34.81 33.63 -3.08
N MET A 8 33.62 33.12 -2.74
CA MET A 8 33.15 32.73 -1.40
C MET A 8 32.87 33.89 -0.39
N VAL A 9 31.59 34.29 -0.22
CA VAL A 9 30.98 34.59 1.10
C VAL A 9 29.47 34.29 1.04
N VAL A 10 29.03 33.47 1.99
CA VAL A 10 27.67 33.03 2.34
C VAL A 10 26.86 34.19 2.93
N GLU A 11 25.59 34.38 2.53
CA GLU A 11 24.44 34.47 3.45
C GLU A 11 23.08 34.48 2.73
N SER A 12 22.24 33.51 3.11
CA SER A 12 20.78 33.58 3.33
C SER A 12 19.85 34.22 2.28
N ARG A 13 19.15 33.35 1.54
CA ARG A 13 17.75 33.61 1.12
C ARG A 13 16.86 32.41 1.43
N GLU A 14 16.32 32.47 2.64
CA GLU A 14 14.92 32.25 2.99
C GLU A 14 14.28 30.93 2.53
N THR A 15 14.30 30.00 3.49
CA THR A 15 13.35 28.88 3.61
C THR A 15 11.91 29.37 3.45
N LEU A 16 11.25 29.01 2.36
CA LEU A 16 9.79 29.08 2.29
C LEU A 16 9.22 27.99 3.21
N ALA A 17 9.02 28.36 4.47
CA ALA A 17 8.28 27.56 5.43
C ALA A 17 6.84 27.39 4.93
N GLU A 18 6.46 26.14 4.71
CA GLU A 18 5.07 25.77 4.43
C GLU A 18 4.17 26.24 5.60
N PRO A 19 2.95 26.76 5.32
CA PRO A 19 2.06 27.25 6.36
C PRO A 19 1.64 26.11 7.29
N GLN A 20 2.09 26.18 8.55
CA GLN A 20 1.75 25.22 9.59
C GLN A 20 0.29 25.42 10.03
N CYS A 21 -0.59 24.54 9.56
CA CYS A 21 -1.94 24.44 10.09
C CYS A 21 -1.92 23.91 11.54
N CYS A 22 -2.78 24.48 12.38
CA CYS A 22 -2.83 24.27 13.81
C CYS A 22 -3.06 22.80 14.22
N GLY A 23 -2.20 22.28 15.11
CA GLY A 23 -2.48 21.12 15.96
C GLY A 23 -2.64 19.77 15.25
N GLN A 24 -1.61 19.30 14.55
CA GLN A 24 -1.58 17.92 14.05
C GLN A 24 -1.40 16.93 15.22
N ARG A 25 -2.52 16.53 15.85
CA ARG A 25 -2.57 15.29 16.64
C ARG A 25 -2.26 14.14 15.69
N HIS A 26 -1.01 13.70 15.63
CA HIS A 26 -0.63 12.50 14.89
C HIS A 26 -1.47 11.33 15.40
N GLY A 27 -2.41 10.87 14.58
CA GLY A 27 -3.26 9.74 14.94
C GLY A 27 -2.41 8.51 15.24
N LYS A 28 -2.88 7.65 16.17
CA LYS A 28 -2.24 6.40 16.56
C LYS A 28 -1.80 5.61 15.32
N ILE A 29 -0.51 5.25 15.27
CA ILE A 29 0.07 4.44 14.20
C ILE A 29 -0.12 2.98 14.61
N HIS A 30 -0.60 2.17 13.67
CA HIS A 30 -0.72 0.72 13.81
C HIS A 30 0.34 0.08 12.94
N GLU A 31 1.26 -0.66 13.54
CA GLU A 31 2.33 -1.36 12.82
C GLU A 31 1.97 -2.84 12.67
N VAL A 32 1.86 -3.30 11.42
CA VAL A 32 1.54 -4.69 11.08
C VAL A 32 2.36 -5.08 9.86
N THR A 33 3.10 -6.19 9.91
CA THR A 33 3.89 -6.72 8.78
C THR A 33 4.78 -5.67 8.08
N GLY A 34 5.35 -4.74 8.86
CA GLY A 34 6.20 -3.64 8.35
C GLY A 34 5.43 -2.46 7.72
N HIS A 35 4.10 -2.49 7.71
CA HIS A 35 3.26 -1.36 7.32
C HIS A 35 2.96 -0.47 8.52
N LYS A 36 3.20 0.84 8.37
CA LYS A 36 2.84 1.86 9.37
C LYS A 36 1.48 2.47 8.97
N PHE A 37 0.41 1.82 9.42
CA PHE A 37 -0.97 2.20 9.11
C PHE A 37 -1.44 3.39 9.95
N THR A 38 -2.13 4.34 9.32
CA THR A 38 -2.84 5.42 10.00
C THR A 38 -4.28 5.52 9.56
N ALA A 39 -5.16 5.92 10.49
CA ALA A 39 -6.56 6.15 10.21
C ALA A 39 -6.71 7.33 9.23
N THR A 40 -7.28 7.06 8.06
CA THR A 40 -7.39 8.00 6.95
C THR A 40 -8.85 8.22 6.57
N LEU A 41 -9.17 9.48 6.26
CA LEU A 41 -10.40 9.84 5.56
C LEU A 41 -10.14 9.75 4.05
N PHE A 42 -10.79 8.82 3.36
CA PHE A 42 -10.73 8.72 1.91
C PHE A 42 -11.81 9.59 1.29
N HIS A 43 -11.40 10.70 0.67
CA HIS A 43 -12.31 11.63 -0.02
C HIS A 43 -12.88 11.07 -1.33
N GLN A 44 -12.29 9.99 -1.83
CA GLN A 44 -12.70 9.34 -3.06
C GLN A 44 -13.07 7.88 -2.79
N PRO A 45 -13.93 7.28 -3.64
CA PRO A 45 -14.26 5.88 -3.50
C PRO A 45 -12.99 5.01 -3.52
N THR A 46 -12.73 4.33 -2.42
CA THR A 46 -11.51 3.54 -2.21
C THR A 46 -11.89 2.11 -1.84
N PHE A 47 -11.30 1.14 -2.52
CA PHE A 47 -11.51 -0.29 -2.26
C PHE A 47 -10.39 -0.87 -1.40
N CYS A 48 -10.72 -1.83 -0.55
CA CYS A 48 -9.77 -2.50 0.33
C CYS A 48 -8.86 -3.43 -0.47
N SER A 49 -7.55 -3.31 -0.30
CA SER A 49 -6.56 -4.18 -0.96
C SER A 49 -6.69 -5.64 -0.54
N HIS A 50 -7.21 -5.93 0.65
CA HIS A 50 -7.35 -7.29 1.19
C HIS A 50 -8.64 -7.99 0.75
N CYS A 51 -9.80 -7.44 1.07
CA CYS A 51 -11.08 -8.08 0.74
C CYS A 51 -11.71 -7.61 -0.58
N LYS A 52 -11.12 -6.62 -1.26
CA LYS A 52 -11.59 -6.03 -2.52
C LYS A 52 -12.94 -5.32 -2.45
N GLU A 53 -13.50 -5.17 -1.25
CA GLU A 53 -14.76 -4.46 -1.02
C GLU A 53 -14.57 -2.96 -0.79
N PHE A 54 -15.64 -2.20 -1.01
CA PHE A 54 -15.65 -0.75 -0.83
C PHE A 54 -15.41 -0.34 0.64
N ILE A 55 -14.53 0.63 0.88
CA ILE A 55 -14.30 1.21 2.20
C ILE A 55 -15.33 2.31 2.44
N PHE A 56 -16.46 1.95 3.05
CA PHE A 56 -17.55 2.87 3.37
C PHE A 56 -17.59 3.22 4.88
N GLY A 57 -18.22 4.35 5.22
CA GLY A 57 -18.43 4.79 6.60
C GLY A 57 -18.31 6.31 6.77
N PHE A 58 -18.67 6.82 7.95
CA PHE A 58 -18.53 8.23 8.32
C PHE A 58 -17.16 8.52 8.93
N GLY A 59 -16.53 9.64 8.56
CA GLY A 59 -15.20 10.03 9.05
C GLY A 59 -14.09 9.12 8.53
N LYS A 60 -13.06 8.85 9.35
CA LYS A 60 -11.93 8.00 8.98
C LYS A 60 -12.41 6.55 8.81
N GLN A 61 -12.64 6.11 7.58
CA GLN A 61 -13.30 4.84 7.26
C GLN A 61 -12.33 3.65 7.13
N GLY A 62 -11.04 3.91 6.92
CA GLY A 62 -10.04 2.84 6.81
C GLY A 62 -8.64 3.25 7.23
N TYR A 63 -7.71 2.36 6.96
CA TYR A 63 -6.29 2.53 7.23
C TYR A 63 -5.50 2.64 5.93
N GLN A 64 -4.52 3.52 5.92
CA GLN A 64 -3.57 3.65 4.82
C GLN A 64 -2.15 3.58 5.35
N CYS A 65 -1.30 2.78 4.72
CA CYS A 65 0.12 2.73 5.06
C CYS A 65 0.80 4.05 4.66
N LYS A 66 1.54 4.67 5.57
CA LYS A 66 2.26 5.92 5.31
C LYS A 66 3.31 5.79 4.20
N LYS A 67 3.96 4.63 4.10
CA LYS A 67 5.04 4.36 3.14
C LYS A 67 4.50 3.92 1.77
N CYS A 68 4.00 2.69 1.66
CA CYS A 68 3.58 2.11 0.38
C CYS A 68 2.21 2.58 -0.12
N LYS A 69 1.43 3.27 0.72
CA LYS A 69 0.06 3.76 0.43
C LYS A 69 -1.00 2.68 0.20
N VAL A 70 -0.74 1.42 0.59
CA VAL A 70 -1.78 0.37 0.58
C VAL A 70 -2.96 0.80 1.45
N ALA A 71 -4.18 0.59 0.96
CA ALA A 71 -5.42 0.98 1.64
C ALA A 71 -6.22 -0.26 2.05
N VAL A 72 -6.64 -0.32 3.31
CA VAL A 72 -7.39 -1.46 3.86
C VAL A 72 -8.48 -0.99 4.83
N HIS A 73 -9.50 -1.82 5.07
CA HIS A 73 -10.46 -1.55 6.15
C HIS A 73 -9.80 -1.60 7.52
N LYS A 74 -10.45 -0.97 8.51
CA LYS A 74 -10.05 -1.07 9.92
C LYS A 74 -10.05 -2.50 10.45
N ARG A 75 -10.91 -3.38 9.95
CA ARG A 75 -10.93 -4.82 10.32
C ARG A 75 -9.80 -5.60 9.64
N CYS A 76 -9.55 -5.33 8.35
CA CYS A 76 -8.64 -6.13 7.53
C CYS A 76 -7.15 -5.84 7.77
N HIS A 77 -6.77 -4.76 8.47
CA HIS A 77 -5.34 -4.42 8.63
C HIS A 77 -4.53 -5.46 9.41
N LYS A 78 -5.17 -6.28 10.25
CA LYS A 78 -4.50 -7.36 11.00
C LYS A 78 -4.27 -8.61 10.15
N ASP A 79 -5.08 -8.78 9.10
CA ASP A 79 -5.06 -9.95 8.20
C ASP A 79 -4.14 -9.72 6.98
N VAL A 80 -3.44 -8.58 6.92
CA VAL A 80 -2.48 -8.28 5.86
C VAL A 80 -1.20 -9.07 6.11
N MET A 81 -1.11 -10.23 5.45
CA MET A 81 0.02 -11.16 5.59
C MET A 81 1.25 -10.76 4.78
N TRP A 82 1.09 -9.90 3.75
CA TRP A 82 2.21 -9.47 2.92
C TRP A 82 2.94 -8.26 3.50
N GLY A 83 4.27 -8.35 3.50
CA GLY A 83 5.14 -7.30 4.01
C GLY A 83 5.06 -5.99 3.25
N CYS A 84 5.46 -4.89 3.91
CA CYS A 84 5.64 -3.61 3.23
C CYS A 84 6.97 -3.60 2.44
N PRO A 85 6.96 -3.30 1.13
CA PRO A 85 8.18 -3.27 0.31
C PRO A 85 9.13 -2.12 0.70
N HIS A 86 8.68 -1.18 1.54
CA HIS A 86 9.48 -0.07 2.04
C HIS A 86 9.86 -0.23 3.52
N ASN A 87 9.74 -1.44 4.08
CA ASN A 87 10.26 -1.65 5.42
C ASN A 87 11.79 -1.66 5.36
N LYS A 88 12.44 -0.73 6.07
CA LYS A 88 13.91 -0.57 6.08
C LYS A 88 14.57 -1.30 7.26
N GLU A 89 13.76 -1.84 8.16
CA GLU A 89 14.21 -2.58 9.34
C GLU A 89 14.16 -4.07 8.99
N ASP A 90 15.37 -4.60 8.75
CA ASP A 90 15.79 -5.98 8.55
C ASP A 90 15.18 -6.81 7.41
N ASN A 91 16.09 -7.28 6.55
CA ASN A 91 15.93 -8.26 5.47
C ASN A 91 15.50 -9.66 5.96
N ASN A 92 14.87 -9.76 7.13
CA ASN A 92 14.55 -11.02 7.79
C ASN A 92 13.14 -11.03 8.43
N HIS A 93 12.25 -10.12 8.03
CA HIS A 93 10.82 -10.30 8.32
C HIS A 93 10.27 -11.37 7.39
N THR A 94 10.31 -12.60 7.89
CA THR A 94 9.56 -13.78 7.48
C THR A 94 8.30 -13.41 6.68
N ASN A 95 8.41 -13.44 5.35
CA ASN A 95 7.28 -13.85 4.55
C ASN A 95 6.98 -15.27 5.04
N GLN A 96 5.97 -15.45 5.90
CA GLN A 96 5.57 -16.78 6.37
C GLN A 96 5.20 -17.71 5.19
N PHE A 97 5.07 -17.14 3.99
CA PHE A 97 5.01 -17.80 2.71
C PHE A 97 6.16 -17.30 1.82
N ASN A 98 7.25 -18.07 1.72
CA ASN A 98 8.31 -17.87 0.71
C ASN A 98 7.80 -18.28 -0.68
N VAL A 99 6.78 -17.59 -1.16
CA VAL A 99 6.28 -17.76 -2.53
C VAL A 99 6.65 -16.49 -3.29
N ASP A 100 7.79 -16.52 -3.96
CA ASP A 100 8.22 -15.48 -4.90
C ASP A 100 7.61 -15.77 -6.27
N ALA A 101 6.34 -15.39 -6.44
CA ALA A 101 5.61 -15.47 -7.69
C ALA A 101 5.42 -14.05 -8.27
N PRO A 102 6.38 -13.52 -9.04
CA PRO A 102 6.29 -12.17 -9.59
C PRO A 102 5.12 -12.04 -10.57
N HIS A 103 4.46 -10.87 -10.56
CA HIS A 103 3.40 -10.57 -11.52
C HIS A 103 3.96 -10.15 -12.88
N HIS A 104 3.41 -10.68 -13.97
CA HIS A 104 3.70 -10.21 -15.33
C HIS A 104 2.78 -9.06 -15.73
N PHE A 105 3.16 -7.82 -15.39
CA PHE A 105 2.37 -6.62 -15.67
C PHE A 105 2.52 -6.11 -17.11
N SER A 106 1.39 -5.86 -17.77
CA SER A 106 1.32 -5.17 -19.07
C SER A 106 0.40 -3.95 -19.02
N ALA A 107 0.72 -2.91 -19.79
CA ALA A 107 -0.10 -1.70 -19.85
C ALA A 107 -1.43 -1.97 -20.56
N ARG A 108 -2.54 -1.68 -19.88
CA ARG A 108 -3.89 -1.89 -20.42
C ARG A 108 -4.70 -0.60 -20.43
N THR A 109 -5.50 -0.44 -21.49
CA THR A 109 -6.56 0.56 -21.55
C THR A 109 -7.86 -0.04 -21.03
N PHE A 110 -8.44 0.58 -20.01
CA PHE A 110 -9.71 0.16 -19.44
C PHE A 110 -10.82 1.07 -19.96
N HIS A 111 -11.89 0.46 -20.48
CA HIS A 111 -13.08 1.19 -20.96
C HIS A 111 -14.11 1.44 -19.85
N ARG A 112 -13.91 0.82 -18.68
CA ARG A 112 -14.74 1.00 -17.48
C ARG A 112 -13.90 1.57 -16.33
N PRO A 113 -14.51 2.34 -15.41
CA PRO A 113 -13.85 2.79 -14.19
C PRO A 113 -13.24 1.59 -13.46
N THR A 114 -11.91 1.57 -13.37
CA THR A 114 -11.14 0.46 -12.78
C THR A 114 -10.36 0.99 -11.60
N PHE A 115 -10.31 0.24 -10.50
CA PHE A 115 -9.63 0.64 -9.27
C PHE A 115 -8.33 -0.13 -9.08
N CYS A 116 -7.35 0.52 -8.45
CA CYS A 116 -6.05 -0.06 -8.18
C CYS A 116 -6.17 -1.02 -7.01
N ASN A 117 -5.72 -2.26 -7.21
CA ASN A 117 -5.76 -3.31 -6.20
C ASN A 117 -4.83 -3.08 -5.01
N HIS A 118 -3.90 -2.12 -5.12
CA HIS A 118 -2.94 -1.78 -4.07
C HIS A 118 -3.41 -0.59 -3.23
N CYS A 119 -3.57 0.58 -3.86
CA CYS A 119 -3.97 1.79 -3.14
C CYS A 119 -5.48 1.99 -3.04
N GLY A 120 -6.28 1.16 -3.71
CA GLY A 120 -7.75 1.21 -3.69
C GLY A 120 -8.37 2.33 -4.52
N SER A 121 -7.58 3.29 -5.03
CA SER A 121 -8.09 4.45 -5.78
C SER A 121 -8.27 4.17 -7.27
N LEU A 122 -9.08 5.00 -7.92
CA LEU A 122 -9.39 4.90 -9.35
C LEU A 122 -8.14 5.03 -10.24
N LEU A 123 -8.07 4.27 -11.33
CA LEU A 123 -7.11 4.45 -12.42
C LEU A 123 -7.62 5.56 -13.35
N TYR A 124 -7.04 6.76 -13.24
CA TYR A 124 -7.45 7.91 -14.04
C TYR A 124 -6.89 7.87 -15.47
N GLY A 125 -7.61 8.49 -16.40
CA GLY A 125 -7.18 8.73 -17.79
C GLY A 125 -8.03 8.02 -18.85
N LEU A 126 -7.79 8.38 -20.11
CA LEU A 126 -8.56 7.86 -21.26
C LEU A 126 -7.92 6.61 -21.91
N LYS A 127 -6.59 6.47 -21.85
CA LYS A 127 -5.84 5.33 -22.41
C LYS A 127 -4.69 4.95 -21.49
N LYS A 128 -4.32 3.65 -21.46
CA LYS A 128 -3.19 3.12 -20.67
C LYS A 128 -3.19 3.61 -19.21
N GLN A 129 -4.34 3.59 -18.55
CA GLN A 129 -4.56 4.15 -17.21
C GLN A 129 -3.76 3.41 -16.12
N GLY A 130 -3.39 2.16 -16.38
CA GLY A 130 -2.54 1.38 -15.49
C GLY A 130 -2.04 0.10 -16.11
N LEU A 131 -1.66 -0.81 -15.22
CA LEU A 131 -1.06 -2.10 -15.54
C LEU A 131 -2.03 -3.20 -15.10
N GLN A 132 -2.05 -4.30 -15.83
CA GLN A 132 -2.75 -5.52 -15.45
C GLN A 132 -1.78 -6.70 -15.55
N CYS A 133 -1.80 -7.59 -14.55
CA CYS A 133 -1.09 -8.85 -14.65
C CYS A 133 -1.79 -9.80 -15.63
N SER A 134 -1.03 -10.43 -16.54
CA SER A 134 -1.58 -11.38 -17.51
C SER A 134 -2.12 -12.66 -16.87
N ASP A 135 -1.55 -13.07 -15.72
CA ASP A 135 -1.84 -14.38 -15.12
C ASP A 135 -3.01 -14.30 -14.12
N CYS A 136 -2.99 -13.30 -13.22
CA CYS A 136 -3.98 -13.16 -12.15
C CYS A 136 -4.95 -11.99 -12.34
N ASN A 137 -4.85 -11.25 -13.45
CA ASN A 137 -5.70 -10.09 -13.77
C ASN A 137 -5.69 -8.93 -12.76
N VAL A 138 -4.76 -8.92 -11.79
CA VAL A 138 -4.65 -7.83 -10.81
C VAL A 138 -4.30 -6.53 -11.52
N THR A 139 -5.07 -5.48 -11.25
CA THR A 139 -4.93 -4.16 -11.87
C THR A 139 -4.32 -3.15 -10.90
N VAL A 140 -3.30 -2.41 -11.34
CA VAL A 140 -2.57 -1.47 -10.49
C VAL A 140 -2.17 -0.21 -11.25
N HIS A 141 -1.92 0.89 -10.54
CA HIS A 141 -1.29 2.06 -11.16
C HIS A 141 0.17 1.74 -11.53
N LYS A 142 0.71 2.46 -12.51
CA LYS A 142 2.14 2.40 -12.85
C LYS A 142 3.05 2.64 -11.64
N ARG A 143 2.72 3.63 -10.80
CA ARG A 143 3.42 3.92 -9.53
C ARG A 143 3.25 2.86 -8.44
N CYS A 144 2.24 2.01 -8.55
CA CYS A 144 1.95 0.97 -7.56
C CYS A 144 2.57 -0.37 -7.92
N GLN A 145 3.12 -0.53 -9.12
CA GLN A 145 3.71 -1.78 -9.60
C GLN A 145 4.74 -2.36 -8.62
N LEU A 146 5.67 -1.52 -8.15
CA LEU A 146 6.75 -1.93 -7.23
C LEU A 146 6.27 -2.15 -5.79
N ASN A 147 5.03 -1.76 -5.48
CA ASN A 147 4.52 -1.78 -4.11
C ASN A 147 3.63 -3.00 -3.83
N VAL A 148 3.35 -3.79 -4.87
CA VAL A 148 2.50 -4.97 -4.82
C VAL A 148 3.36 -6.17 -4.42
N ALA A 149 2.81 -7.04 -3.57
CA ALA A 149 3.50 -8.25 -3.15
C ALA A 149 3.65 -9.24 -4.32
N ASN A 150 4.77 -9.97 -4.36
CA ASN A 150 5.09 -10.96 -5.41
C ASN A 150 4.37 -12.30 -5.16
N ILE A 151 3.04 -12.28 -5.05
CA ILE A 151 2.21 -13.46 -4.75
C ILE A 151 1.19 -13.73 -5.87
N CYS A 152 1.67 -13.74 -7.11
CA CYS A 152 0.83 -13.94 -8.29
C CYS A 152 0.02 -15.25 -8.21
N GLY A 153 -1.29 -15.17 -8.49
CA GLY A 153 -2.19 -16.32 -8.49
C GLY A 153 -2.70 -16.78 -7.12
N LEU A 154 -2.25 -16.17 -6.03
CA LEU A 154 -2.70 -16.52 -4.68
C LEU A 154 -3.89 -15.66 -4.23
N ASP A 155 -4.97 -16.31 -3.82
CA ASP A 155 -6.08 -15.64 -3.13
C ASP A 155 -5.73 -15.45 -1.65
N THR A 156 -5.36 -14.22 -1.29
CA THR A 156 -4.97 -13.86 0.08
C THR A 156 -6.12 -14.02 1.09
N LYS A 157 -7.38 -13.93 0.66
CA LYS A 157 -8.54 -14.05 1.55
C LYS A 157 -8.78 -15.51 1.90
N GLN A 158 -8.68 -16.40 0.91
CA GLN A 158 -8.78 -17.84 1.14
C GLN A 158 -7.62 -18.32 2.02
N ALA A 159 -6.39 -17.90 1.70
CA ALA A 159 -5.21 -18.23 2.50
C ALA A 159 -5.36 -17.76 3.97
N ALA A 160 -5.79 -16.52 4.19
CA ALA A 160 -5.99 -15.99 5.54
C ALA A 160 -7.05 -16.76 6.34
N THR A 161 -8.13 -17.18 5.67
CA THR A 161 -9.21 -17.95 6.29
C THR A 161 -8.72 -19.34 6.69
N GLU A 162 -7.98 -20.01 5.82
CA GLU A 162 -7.47 -21.35 6.08
C GLU A 162 -6.45 -21.38 7.21
N ILE A 163 -5.53 -20.40 7.23
CA ILE A 163 -4.56 -20.26 8.33
C ILE A 163 -5.25 -20.04 9.66
N SER A 164 -6.35 -19.28 9.67
CA SER A 164 -7.12 -19.04 10.89
C SER A 164 -7.75 -20.33 11.42
N ARG A 165 -8.31 -21.17 10.53
CA ARG A 165 -8.87 -22.48 10.90
C ARG A 165 -7.83 -23.45 11.44
N LEU A 166 -6.64 -23.52 10.81
CA LEU A 166 -5.57 -24.40 11.27
C LEU A 166 -5.06 -24.03 12.67
N ARG A 167 -4.98 -22.73 12.96
CA ARG A 167 -4.63 -22.24 14.31
C ARG A 167 -5.68 -22.60 15.35
N GLU A 168 -6.95 -22.62 14.98
CA GLU A 168 -8.04 -23.05 15.89
C GLU A 168 -7.99 -24.55 16.18
N ALA A 169 -7.68 -25.38 15.17
CA ALA A 169 -7.55 -26.83 15.34
C ALA A 169 -6.40 -27.22 16.28
N GLN A 170 -5.24 -26.57 16.16
CA GLN A 170 -4.09 -26.87 17.04
C GLN A 170 -4.36 -26.54 18.52
N ASN A 171 -5.19 -25.54 18.80
CA ASN A 171 -5.52 -25.18 20.19
C ASN A 171 -6.50 -26.16 20.87
N GLN A 172 -7.16 -27.04 20.11
CA GLN A 172 -8.10 -28.03 20.66
C GLN A 172 -7.42 -29.34 21.08
N ASP A 173 -6.25 -29.66 20.51
CA ASP A 173 -5.51 -30.90 20.84
C ASP A 173 -4.62 -30.77 22.08
N ASP A 174 -4.36 -29.53 22.55
CA ASP A 174 -3.54 -29.24 23.74
C ASP A 174 -4.35 -29.17 25.06
N GLN A 175 -5.65 -29.53 25.05
CA GLN A 175 -6.54 -29.46 26.22
C GLN A 175 -7.09 -30.82 26.66
#